data_AF-A0A961AI08-F1
#
_entry.id   AF-A0A961AI08-F1
#
_cell.length_a   1.000
_cell.length_b   1.000
_cell.length_c   1.000
_cell.angle_alpha   90.00
_cell.angle_beta   90.00
_cell.angle_gamma   90.00
#
_symmetry.space_group_name_H-M   'P 1'
#
loop_
_entity.id
_entity.type
_entity.pdbx_description
1 polymer ?
#
loop_
_entity_poly.entity_id
_entity_poly.type
_entity_poly.pdbx_seq_one_letter_code
_entity_poly.pdbx_strand_id
1 'polypeptide(L)'
;MVLTTAMAVMIGSSSRADVLTWDADAGTAGNQDGAGTWMVAQPNWFNGTTSTANQNWVDGSDAIFGVGSGAAGAVTLGGPITVGALTFDPTGSGAYTLSGDVLTLTGGVTMNAAATIQSVLAGSAGLNLSGSQMLTLSGGSANTYTGTTTIDGGATLMLSRTAGVTAVTGDISITNGGRLRMSAADQIDDGATVTMSGATSVFNGSAPNSGPSNQAETF
;
A
#
# COMPACT_ATOMS: atom_id res chain seq x y z
N MET A 1 -45.08 26.56 -33.77
CA MET A 1 -44.15 25.44 -33.49
C MET A 1 -43.20 25.92 -32.42
N VAL A 2 -43.53 25.67 -31.15
CA VAL A 2 -42.71 26.15 -30.02
C VAL A 2 -41.65 25.09 -29.77
N LEU A 3 -40.38 25.46 -29.97
CA LEU A 3 -39.22 24.60 -29.75
C LEU A 3 -38.85 24.69 -28.27
N THR A 4 -39.06 23.61 -27.51
CA THR A 4 -38.71 23.54 -26.08
C THR A 4 -37.26 23.12 -25.94
N THR A 5 -36.39 24.04 -25.52
CA THR A 5 -34.99 23.74 -25.22
C THR A 5 -34.92 23.01 -23.87
N ALA A 6 -34.52 21.74 -23.86
CA ALA A 6 -34.24 21.02 -22.63
C ALA A 6 -32.88 21.46 -22.08
N MET A 7 -32.90 22.11 -20.92
CA MET A 7 -31.71 22.46 -20.15
C MET A 7 -31.23 21.20 -19.42
N ALA A 8 -30.09 20.63 -19.84
CA ALA A 8 -29.47 19.51 -19.15
C ALA A 8 -28.89 19.98 -17.82
N VAL A 9 -29.47 19.51 -16.71
CA VAL A 9 -28.88 19.66 -15.37
C VAL A 9 -27.70 18.71 -15.29
N MET A 10 -26.48 19.25 -15.38
CA MET A 10 -25.27 18.54 -15.01
C MET A 10 -25.29 18.40 -13.48
N ILE A 11 -25.84 17.30 -12.98
CA ILE A 11 -25.59 16.88 -11.60
C ILE A 11 -24.13 16.47 -11.59
N GLY A 12 -23.25 17.39 -11.18
CA GLY A 12 -21.88 17.04 -10.85
C GLY A 12 -21.93 16.00 -9.74
N SER A 13 -21.77 14.73 -10.10
CA SER A 13 -21.51 13.69 -9.13
C SER A 13 -20.20 14.08 -8.46
N SER A 14 -20.26 14.53 -7.20
CA SER A 14 -19.10 14.50 -6.34
C SER A 14 -18.61 13.06 -6.36
N SER A 15 -17.48 12.80 -7.02
CA SER A 15 -16.89 11.47 -7.04
C SER A 15 -16.47 11.16 -5.61
N ARG A 16 -17.27 10.36 -4.91
CA ARG A 16 -16.76 9.63 -3.75
C ARG A 16 -15.62 8.75 -4.24
N ALA A 17 -14.61 8.53 -3.40
CA ALA A 17 -13.67 7.43 -3.59
C ALA A 17 -14.49 6.14 -3.82
N ASP A 18 -14.18 5.41 -4.89
CA ASP A 18 -14.78 4.09 -5.16
C ASP A 18 -13.88 3.02 -4.52
N VAL A 19 -14.42 1.81 -4.33
CA VAL A 19 -13.63 0.65 -3.91
C VAL A 19 -13.40 -0.24 -5.13
N LEU A 20 -12.15 -0.33 -5.54
CA LEU A 20 -11.77 -0.94 -6.80
C LEU A 20 -10.87 -2.14 -6.57
N THR A 21 -11.20 -3.27 -7.18
CA THR A 21 -10.40 -4.49 -7.12
C THR A 21 -9.60 -4.64 -8.40
N TRP A 22 -8.30 -4.89 -8.26
CA TRP A 22 -7.38 -5.09 -9.39
C TRP A 22 -7.87 -6.23 -10.29
N ASP A 23 -7.79 -5.98 -11.58
CA ASP A 23 -8.07 -6.97 -12.59
C ASP A 23 -7.20 -6.78 -13.83
N ALA A 24 -6.36 -7.79 -14.11
CA ALA A 24 -5.41 -7.71 -15.22
C ALA A 24 -6.06 -7.98 -16.59
N ASP A 25 -7.21 -8.65 -16.65
CA ASP A 25 -7.85 -9.06 -17.91
C ASP A 25 -9.25 -8.44 -18.08
N ALA A 26 -9.28 -7.25 -18.68
CA ALA A 26 -10.51 -6.55 -19.01
C ALA A 26 -11.40 -7.28 -20.05
N GLY A 27 -10.92 -8.38 -20.66
CA GLY A 27 -11.66 -9.17 -21.64
C GLY A 27 -12.46 -10.33 -21.06
N THR A 28 -12.22 -10.71 -19.79
CA THR A 28 -12.85 -11.86 -19.15
C THR A 28 -13.79 -11.40 -18.02
N ALA A 29 -14.90 -12.09 -17.84
CA ALA A 29 -15.85 -11.78 -16.78
C ALA A 29 -15.29 -12.15 -15.39
N GLY A 30 -15.45 -11.24 -14.43
CA GLY A 30 -14.93 -11.37 -13.06
C GLY A 30 -13.52 -10.80 -12.89
N ASN A 31 -12.94 -10.92 -11.70
CA ASN A 31 -11.56 -10.54 -11.42
C ASN A 31 -10.63 -11.74 -11.59
N GLN A 32 -9.52 -11.56 -12.30
CA GLN A 32 -8.55 -12.64 -12.54
C GLN A 32 -7.21 -12.47 -11.81
N ASP A 33 -7.06 -11.44 -10.97
CA ASP A 33 -5.75 -11.01 -10.44
C ASP A 33 -4.75 -10.77 -11.60
N GLY A 34 -3.44 -10.82 -11.35
CA GLY A 34 -2.42 -10.87 -12.39
C GLY A 34 -1.47 -9.68 -12.43
N ALA A 35 -0.52 -9.73 -13.36
CA ALA A 35 0.45 -8.67 -13.59
C ALA A 35 -0.12 -7.59 -14.52
N GLY A 36 0.38 -6.36 -14.42
CA GLY A 36 -0.04 -5.28 -15.33
C GLY A 36 0.52 -3.92 -14.97
N THR A 37 -0.10 -2.87 -15.53
CA THR A 37 0.29 -1.48 -15.31
C THR A 37 -0.83 -0.72 -14.61
N TRP A 38 -0.54 -0.13 -13.46
CA TRP A 38 -1.45 0.78 -12.77
C TRP A 38 -1.19 2.21 -13.22
N MET A 39 -2.15 2.81 -13.90
CA MET A 39 -2.10 4.19 -14.37
C MET A 39 -3.47 4.85 -14.22
N VAL A 40 -3.49 6.16 -13.97
CA VAL A 40 -4.71 6.96 -14.03
C VAL A 40 -5.33 6.86 -15.44
N ALA A 41 -6.66 6.79 -15.50
CA ALA A 41 -7.39 6.71 -16.76
C ALA A 41 -7.10 5.46 -17.63
N GLN A 42 -6.51 4.41 -17.05
CA GLN A 42 -6.34 3.09 -17.69
C GLN A 42 -7.24 2.03 -17.04
N PRO A 43 -7.84 1.12 -17.83
CA PRO A 43 -8.79 0.14 -17.35
C PRO A 43 -8.11 -1.13 -16.80
N ASN A 44 -8.06 -1.27 -15.48
CA ASN A 44 -7.57 -2.48 -14.78
C ASN A 44 -8.24 -2.65 -13.40
N TRP A 45 -9.43 -2.10 -13.24
CA TRP A 45 -10.08 -1.96 -11.95
C TRP A 45 -11.56 -2.32 -12.03
N PHE A 46 -11.96 -3.30 -11.26
CA PHE A 46 -13.33 -3.77 -11.19
C PHE A 46 -14.02 -3.19 -9.96
N ASN A 47 -15.24 -2.65 -10.13
CA ASN A 47 -16.02 -2.05 -9.04
C ASN A 47 -17.25 -2.88 -8.63
N GLY A 48 -17.36 -4.12 -9.10
CA GLY A 48 -18.48 -5.01 -8.74
C GLY A 48 -19.82 -4.69 -9.41
N THR A 49 -19.96 -3.59 -10.14
CA THR A 49 -21.26 -3.15 -10.67
C THR A 49 -21.56 -3.60 -12.10
N THR A 50 -20.52 -3.92 -12.89
CA THR A 50 -20.67 -4.42 -14.28
C THR A 50 -19.80 -5.67 -14.47
N SER A 51 -20.40 -6.81 -14.83
CA SER A 51 -19.74 -8.13 -14.75
C SER A 51 -18.58 -8.38 -15.73
N THR A 52 -18.30 -7.49 -16.68
CA THR A 52 -17.30 -7.72 -17.74
C THR A 52 -16.47 -6.48 -18.09
N ALA A 53 -16.63 -5.37 -17.37
CA ALA A 53 -15.99 -4.11 -17.76
C ALA A 53 -15.14 -3.56 -16.63
N ASN A 54 -13.83 -3.58 -16.85
CA ASN A 54 -12.90 -2.81 -16.04
C ASN A 54 -13.11 -1.33 -16.27
N GLN A 55 -13.07 -0.61 -15.16
CA GLN A 55 -13.13 0.83 -15.10
C GLN A 55 -11.72 1.39 -14.99
N ASN A 56 -11.63 2.68 -15.31
CA ASN A 56 -10.42 3.44 -15.16
C ASN A 56 -10.11 3.69 -13.68
N TRP A 57 -8.82 3.67 -13.32
CA TRP A 57 -8.39 4.17 -12.03
C TRP A 57 -8.69 5.67 -11.88
N VAL A 58 -9.21 6.04 -10.71
CA VAL A 58 -9.37 7.43 -10.27
C VAL A 58 -8.62 7.60 -8.95
N ASP A 59 -7.69 8.56 -8.92
CA ASP A 59 -6.90 8.84 -7.73
C ASP A 59 -7.77 9.17 -6.50
N GLY A 60 -7.33 8.65 -5.36
CA GLY A 60 -8.06 8.72 -4.09
C GLY A 60 -9.08 7.60 -3.89
N SER A 61 -9.28 6.71 -4.88
CA SER A 61 -10.07 5.49 -4.71
C SER A 61 -9.34 4.49 -3.80
N ASP A 62 -10.08 3.55 -3.23
CA ASP A 62 -9.51 2.43 -2.49
C ASP A 62 -9.14 1.31 -3.47
N ALA A 63 -7.99 0.67 -3.24
CA ALA A 63 -7.46 -0.39 -4.08
C ALA A 63 -7.42 -1.72 -3.32
N ILE A 64 -7.98 -2.77 -3.91
CA ILE A 64 -7.93 -4.14 -3.43
C ILE A 64 -7.14 -4.98 -4.43
N PHE A 65 -6.11 -5.68 -3.95
CA PHE A 65 -5.36 -6.68 -4.71
C PHE A 65 -5.62 -8.05 -4.10
N GLY A 66 -6.08 -9.01 -4.91
CA GLY A 66 -6.38 -10.37 -4.46
C GLY A 66 -7.87 -10.69 -4.44
N VAL A 67 -8.26 -11.77 -5.13
CA VAL A 67 -9.65 -12.28 -5.14
C VAL A 67 -9.76 -13.77 -4.81
N GLY A 68 -8.68 -14.37 -4.31
CA GLY A 68 -8.63 -15.75 -3.83
C GLY A 68 -8.57 -16.83 -4.90
N SER A 69 -8.70 -16.48 -6.19
CA SER A 69 -8.77 -17.46 -7.30
C SER A 69 -7.68 -17.26 -8.36
N GLY A 70 -7.19 -16.04 -8.56
CA GLY A 70 -6.22 -15.72 -9.60
C GLY A 70 -4.77 -15.79 -9.13
N ALA A 71 -3.83 -15.81 -10.07
CA ALA A 71 -2.41 -15.71 -9.75
C ALA A 71 -2.05 -14.23 -9.53
N ALA A 72 -1.40 -13.91 -8.42
CA ALA A 72 -0.85 -12.58 -8.18
C ALA A 72 0.19 -12.21 -9.25
N GLY A 73 0.56 -10.93 -9.33
CA GLY A 73 1.58 -10.49 -10.28
C GLY A 73 2.35 -9.24 -9.88
N ALA A 74 3.27 -8.86 -10.77
CA ALA A 74 3.94 -7.57 -10.70
C ALA A 74 3.03 -6.50 -11.30
N VAL A 75 2.72 -5.47 -10.52
CA VAL A 75 1.92 -4.32 -10.94
C VAL A 75 2.82 -3.09 -10.95
N THR A 76 3.09 -2.58 -12.15
CA THR A 76 3.97 -1.42 -12.32
C THR A 76 3.13 -0.15 -12.34
N LEU A 77 3.40 0.79 -11.45
CA LEU A 77 2.88 2.14 -11.51
C LEU A 77 3.51 2.83 -12.72
N GLY A 78 2.69 3.11 -13.73
CA GLY A 78 3.13 3.76 -14.96
C GLY A 78 3.22 5.29 -14.86
N GLY A 79 2.84 5.84 -13.72
CA GLY A 79 2.97 7.24 -13.32
C GLY A 79 2.61 7.38 -11.84
N PRO A 80 2.67 8.59 -11.26
CA PRO A 80 2.29 8.80 -9.87
C PRO A 80 0.83 8.39 -9.63
N ILE A 81 0.59 7.64 -8.56
CA ILE A 81 -0.74 7.18 -8.15
C ILE A 81 -1.04 7.68 -6.75
N THR A 82 -2.26 8.15 -6.52
CA THR A 82 -2.77 8.41 -5.16
C THR A 82 -3.84 7.38 -4.81
N VAL A 83 -3.66 6.68 -3.70
CA VAL A 83 -4.60 5.66 -3.20
C VAL A 83 -5.19 6.10 -1.86
N GLY A 84 -6.49 5.83 -1.69
CA GLY A 84 -7.22 5.90 -0.42
C GLY A 84 -6.69 4.86 0.55
N ALA A 85 -7.44 3.78 0.74
CA ALA A 85 -6.99 2.56 1.39
C ALA A 85 -6.40 1.56 0.38
N LEU A 86 -5.40 0.80 0.83
CA LEU A 86 -4.80 -0.29 0.06
C LEU A 86 -5.02 -1.61 0.81
N THR A 87 -5.57 -2.62 0.15
CA THR A 87 -5.79 -3.94 0.74
C THR A 87 -5.10 -5.00 -0.10
N PHE A 88 -4.34 -5.87 0.55
CA PHE A 88 -3.80 -7.10 -0.05
C PHE A 88 -4.53 -8.29 0.55
N ASP A 89 -5.39 -8.91 -0.25
CA ASP A 89 -6.16 -10.11 0.06
C ASP A 89 -5.52 -11.37 -0.52
N PRO A 90 -5.90 -12.56 -0.03
CA PRO A 90 -5.39 -13.83 -0.58
C PRO A 90 -5.60 -13.93 -2.09
N THR A 91 -4.64 -14.53 -2.78
CA THR A 91 -4.70 -14.89 -4.20
C THR A 91 -4.74 -16.41 -4.33
N GLY A 92 -5.12 -16.92 -5.51
CA GLY A 92 -5.04 -18.35 -5.81
C GLY A 92 -3.59 -18.86 -5.84
N SER A 93 -2.63 -18.01 -6.18
CA SER A 93 -1.18 -18.28 -6.02
C SER A 93 -0.33 -17.00 -6.06
N GLY A 94 0.91 -17.10 -5.58
CA GLY A 94 1.88 -16.00 -5.61
C GLY A 94 1.58 -14.88 -4.60
N ALA A 95 2.27 -13.76 -4.74
CA ALA A 95 2.07 -12.54 -3.96
C ALA A 95 2.25 -11.32 -4.86
N TYR A 96 1.52 -10.24 -4.58
CA TYR A 96 1.64 -9.02 -5.38
C TYR A 96 2.94 -8.28 -5.11
N THR A 97 3.47 -7.68 -6.16
CA THR A 97 4.58 -6.73 -6.07
C THR A 97 4.20 -5.43 -6.78
N LEU A 98 4.16 -4.31 -6.04
CA LEU A 98 3.99 -2.98 -6.62
C LEU A 98 5.35 -2.35 -6.89
N SER A 99 5.58 -1.80 -8.09
CA SER A 99 6.85 -1.19 -8.48
C SER A 99 6.65 -0.01 -9.42
N GLY A 100 7.73 0.67 -9.82
CA GLY A 100 7.67 1.80 -10.76
C GLY A 100 7.68 3.15 -10.04
N ASP A 101 6.69 3.98 -10.35
CA ASP A 101 6.61 5.37 -9.86
C ASP A 101 6.18 5.49 -8.38
N VAL A 102 5.86 6.70 -7.94
CA VAL A 102 5.43 7.08 -6.60
C VAL A 102 4.00 6.61 -6.32
N LEU A 103 3.82 5.92 -5.19
CA LEU A 103 2.52 5.58 -4.60
C LEU A 103 2.27 6.49 -3.39
N THR A 104 1.34 7.43 -3.53
CA THR A 104 0.92 8.34 -2.45
C THR A 104 -0.19 7.71 -1.64
N LEU A 105 0.05 7.50 -0.34
CA LEU A 105 -0.92 6.94 0.59
C LEU A 105 -1.72 8.07 1.26
N THR A 106 -3.05 7.95 1.24
CA THR A 106 -3.95 8.85 1.97
C THR A 106 -4.75 8.15 3.06
N GLY A 107 -4.76 6.82 3.06
CA GLY A 107 -5.37 5.95 4.07
C GLY A 107 -4.44 4.82 4.52
N GLY A 108 -5.01 3.79 5.14
CA GLY A 108 -4.27 2.66 5.69
C GLY A 108 -3.98 1.56 4.67
N VAL A 109 -3.10 0.62 5.06
CA VAL A 109 -2.77 -0.58 4.30
C VAL A 109 -3.18 -1.82 5.11
N THR A 110 -4.08 -2.63 4.57
CA THR A 110 -4.57 -3.87 5.21
C THR A 110 -3.87 -5.08 4.62
N MET A 111 -3.22 -5.87 5.49
CA MET A 111 -2.40 -7.03 5.11
C MET A 111 -3.10 -8.35 5.45
N ASN A 112 -3.95 -8.84 4.55
CA ASN A 112 -4.59 -10.15 4.63
C ASN A 112 -3.85 -11.23 3.81
N ALA A 113 -2.96 -10.81 2.91
CA ALA A 113 -1.96 -11.62 2.21
C ALA A 113 -0.59 -10.93 2.26
N ALA A 114 0.48 -11.70 2.01
CA ALA A 114 1.81 -11.11 1.90
C ALA A 114 1.94 -10.32 0.60
N ALA A 115 2.64 -9.19 0.63
CA ALA A 115 2.92 -8.38 -0.56
C ALA A 115 4.26 -7.64 -0.45
N THR A 116 4.75 -7.17 -1.59
CA THR A 116 5.97 -6.35 -1.69
C THR A 116 5.66 -5.01 -2.33
N ILE A 117 6.21 -3.93 -1.79
CA ILE A 117 6.17 -2.60 -2.41
C ILE A 117 7.61 -2.12 -2.66
N GLN A 118 7.92 -1.98 -3.94
CA GLN A 118 9.17 -1.42 -4.48
C GLN A 118 9.03 0.05 -4.87
N SER A 119 7.80 0.53 -5.12
CA SER A 119 7.51 1.94 -5.36
C SER A 119 7.91 2.83 -4.18
N VAL A 120 8.23 4.09 -4.50
CA VAL A 120 8.41 5.13 -3.48
C VAL A 120 7.06 5.41 -2.84
N LEU A 121 6.96 5.24 -1.52
CA LEU A 121 5.80 5.64 -0.74
C LEU A 121 5.90 7.13 -0.40
N ALA A 122 4.81 7.86 -0.64
CA ALA A 122 4.68 9.28 -0.36
C ALA A 122 3.37 9.59 0.38
N GLY A 123 3.17 10.85 0.76
CA GLY A 123 1.95 11.34 1.41
C GLY A 123 2.13 11.67 2.90
N SER A 124 1.15 12.37 3.47
CA SER A 124 1.19 12.80 4.86
C SER A 124 0.53 11.81 5.83
N ALA A 125 -0.22 10.81 5.32
CA ALA A 125 -0.89 9.81 6.15
C ALA A 125 0.10 8.86 6.86
N GLY A 126 1.33 8.77 6.34
CA GLY A 126 2.32 7.79 6.79
C GLY A 126 2.04 6.39 6.25
N LEU A 127 2.55 5.38 6.95
CA LEU A 127 2.33 3.97 6.62
C LEU A 127 1.60 3.28 7.77
N ASN A 128 0.28 3.15 7.65
CA ASN A 128 -0.55 2.57 8.72
C ASN A 128 -0.99 1.16 8.36
N LEU A 129 -0.30 0.16 8.91
CA LEU A 129 -0.55 -1.24 8.65
C LEU A 129 -1.52 -1.86 9.65
N SER A 130 -2.39 -2.72 9.15
CA SER A 130 -3.22 -3.63 9.94
C SER A 130 -3.26 -5.02 9.29
N GLY A 131 -4.00 -5.96 9.90
CA GLY A 131 -4.11 -7.34 9.42
C GLY A 131 -3.13 -8.28 10.13
N SER A 132 -2.78 -9.38 9.47
CA SER A 132 -1.93 -10.43 10.08
C SER A 132 -0.74 -10.84 9.22
N GLN A 133 -0.64 -10.32 7.99
CA GLN A 133 0.37 -10.73 7.03
C GLN A 133 1.52 -9.72 6.91
N MET A 134 2.50 -10.09 6.08
CA MET A 134 3.74 -9.34 5.91
C MET A 134 3.66 -8.39 4.72
N LEU A 135 3.98 -7.12 4.95
CA LEU A 135 4.39 -6.18 3.91
C LEU A 135 5.92 -6.11 3.86
N THR A 136 6.50 -6.28 2.68
CA THR A 136 7.93 -6.05 2.45
C THR A 136 8.13 -4.75 1.69
N LEU A 137 8.90 -3.82 2.24
CA LEU A 137 9.38 -2.65 1.51
C LEU A 137 10.76 -2.97 0.92
N SER A 138 10.89 -2.94 -0.39
CA SER A 138 12.16 -3.23 -1.09
C SER A 138 12.41 -2.26 -2.24
N GLY A 139 13.47 -2.45 -3.01
CA GLY A 139 13.89 -1.52 -4.06
C GLY A 139 14.94 -0.51 -3.60
N GLY A 140 15.44 0.30 -4.55
CA GLY A 140 16.61 1.17 -4.35
C GLY A 140 16.31 2.64 -4.05
N SER A 141 15.04 3.04 -4.01
CA SER A 141 14.64 4.44 -3.78
C SER A 141 14.11 4.64 -2.37
N ALA A 142 14.44 5.77 -1.75
CA ALA A 142 13.96 6.12 -0.42
C ALA A 142 12.46 6.47 -0.45
N ASN A 143 11.75 6.17 0.63
CA ASN A 143 10.41 6.70 0.83
C ASN A 143 10.45 8.20 1.14
N THR A 144 9.33 8.89 0.89
CA THR A 144 9.20 10.35 1.06
C THR A 144 7.92 10.76 1.80
N TYR A 145 7.16 9.80 2.33
CA TYR A 145 6.03 10.13 3.21
C TYR A 145 6.51 10.83 4.47
N THR A 146 5.66 11.63 5.12
CA THR A 146 6.05 12.40 6.31
C THR A 146 5.28 12.00 7.57
N GLY A 147 4.26 11.16 7.44
CA GLY A 147 3.49 10.66 8.57
C GLY A 147 4.16 9.50 9.30
N THR A 148 3.67 9.19 10.50
CA THR A 148 4.10 8.06 11.32
C THR A 148 3.91 6.71 10.60
N THR A 149 4.82 5.78 10.83
CA THR A 149 4.62 4.36 10.50
C THR A 149 3.94 3.67 11.67
N THR A 150 2.69 3.24 11.49
CA THR A 150 1.96 2.47 12.49
C THR A 150 1.91 1.01 12.05
N ILE A 151 2.29 0.07 12.93
CA ILE A 151 2.18 -1.36 12.70
C ILE A 151 1.27 -1.91 13.79
N ASP A 152 0.01 -2.12 13.42
CA ASP A 152 -1.03 -2.58 14.34
C ASP A 152 -1.51 -3.99 14.01
N GLY A 153 -2.13 -4.64 14.99
CA GLY A 153 -2.60 -6.01 14.87
C GLY A 153 -1.46 -7.00 14.64
N GLY A 154 -1.72 -8.15 14.00
CA GLY A 154 -0.70 -9.18 13.77
C GLY A 154 0.26 -8.91 12.61
N ALA A 155 0.15 -7.74 11.96
CA ALA A 155 0.87 -7.40 10.74
C ALA A 155 2.39 -7.39 10.95
N THR A 156 3.13 -7.66 9.88
CA THR A 156 4.60 -7.54 9.88
C THR A 156 5.06 -6.57 8.81
N LEU A 157 5.82 -5.55 9.18
CA LEU A 157 6.59 -4.73 8.26
C LEU A 157 8.02 -5.27 8.16
N MET A 158 8.44 -5.66 6.97
CA MET A 158 9.81 -6.04 6.66
C MET A 158 10.49 -4.91 5.87
N LEU A 159 11.56 -4.35 6.43
CA LEU A 159 12.40 -3.33 5.79
C LEU A 159 13.54 -4.00 5.04
N SER A 160 13.46 -3.96 3.71
CA SER A 160 14.34 -4.65 2.76
C SER A 160 14.70 -3.76 1.56
N ARG A 161 14.69 -2.42 1.72
CA ARG A 161 15.27 -1.54 0.70
C ARG A 161 16.76 -1.86 0.59
N THR A 162 17.41 -1.39 -0.47
CA THR A 162 18.87 -1.42 -0.55
C THR A 162 19.46 -0.82 0.74
N ALA A 163 20.52 -1.42 1.29
CA ALA A 163 21.13 -0.94 2.53
C ALA A 163 21.52 0.55 2.41
N GLY A 164 21.26 1.33 3.47
CA GLY A 164 21.45 2.79 3.45
C GLY A 164 20.31 3.58 2.80
N VAL A 165 19.29 2.93 2.25
CA VAL A 165 18.11 3.60 1.69
C VAL A 165 17.01 3.68 2.74
N THR A 166 16.58 4.90 3.06
CA THR A 166 15.49 5.16 4.02
C THR A 166 14.18 4.50 3.60
N ALA A 167 13.79 3.43 4.29
CA ALA A 167 12.51 2.76 4.16
C ALA A 167 11.44 3.40 5.06
N VAL A 168 11.84 3.97 6.20
CA VAL A 168 10.95 4.68 7.13
C VAL A 168 11.48 6.06 7.44
N THR A 169 10.66 7.07 7.17
CA THR A 169 11.01 8.51 7.19
C THR A 169 10.54 9.25 8.44
N GLY A 170 9.68 8.65 9.26
CA GLY A 170 9.11 9.27 10.47
C GLY A 170 9.02 8.28 11.62
N ASP A 171 8.46 8.73 12.74
CA ASP A 171 8.28 7.90 13.94
C ASP A 171 7.56 6.59 13.65
N ILE A 172 7.85 5.57 14.45
CA ILE A 172 7.27 4.23 14.35
C ILE A 172 6.47 3.94 15.60
N SER A 173 5.24 3.45 15.44
CA SER A 173 4.41 2.92 16.53
C SER A 173 4.06 1.46 16.25
N ILE A 174 4.41 0.55 17.16
CA ILE A 174 4.14 -0.88 17.05
C ILE A 174 3.19 -1.29 18.18
N THR A 175 1.98 -1.74 17.81
CA THR A 175 0.89 -1.97 18.77
C THR A 175 0.18 -3.30 18.49
N ASN A 176 -0.52 -3.83 19.51
CA ASN A 176 -1.44 -4.96 19.41
C ASN A 176 -0.89 -6.21 18.66
N GLY A 177 0.41 -6.51 18.81
CA GLY A 177 1.05 -7.67 18.17
C GLY A 177 1.79 -7.36 16.87
N GLY A 178 1.92 -6.08 16.53
CA GLY A 178 2.61 -5.62 15.33
C GLY A 178 4.07 -6.00 15.36
N ARG A 179 4.67 -6.20 14.18
CA ARG A 179 6.06 -6.65 14.07
C ARG A 179 6.82 -5.81 13.06
N LEU A 180 7.92 -5.20 13.48
CA LEU A 180 8.90 -4.57 12.60
C LEU A 180 10.15 -5.45 12.52
N ARG A 181 10.58 -5.75 11.29
CA ARG A 181 11.81 -6.51 11.01
C ARG A 181 12.67 -5.77 10.01
N MET A 182 13.97 -5.83 10.19
CA MET A 182 14.95 -5.30 9.25
C MET A 182 15.72 -6.45 8.61
N SER A 183 15.78 -6.48 7.27
CA SER A 183 16.66 -7.39 6.53
C SER A 183 17.82 -6.65 5.85
N ALA A 184 17.84 -5.32 5.94
CA ALA A 184 18.90 -4.45 5.46
C ALA A 184 19.26 -3.42 6.55
N ALA A 185 20.51 -2.95 6.54
CA ALA A 185 20.99 -1.92 7.47
C ALA A 185 20.52 -0.52 7.04
N ASP A 186 20.49 0.41 8.01
CA ASP A 186 20.29 1.84 7.80
C ASP A 186 19.00 2.15 7.01
N GLN A 187 17.87 1.62 7.49
CA GLN A 187 16.55 1.70 6.83
C GLN A 187 15.57 2.67 7.51
N ILE A 188 15.87 3.10 8.73
CA ILE A 188 15.03 3.99 9.55
C ILE A 188 15.77 5.31 9.65
N ASP A 189 15.08 6.42 9.42
CA ASP A 189 15.64 7.76 9.59
C ASP A 189 16.21 7.96 11.01
N ASP A 190 17.39 8.57 11.12
CA ASP A 190 18.09 8.76 12.41
C ASP A 190 17.29 9.65 13.39
N GLY A 191 16.36 10.47 12.89
CA GLY A 191 15.46 11.29 13.69
C GLY A 191 14.20 10.55 14.18
N ALA A 192 13.93 9.34 13.69
CA ALA A 192 12.70 8.61 14.03
C ALA A 192 12.78 7.95 15.41
N THR A 193 11.69 8.06 16.17
CA THR A 193 11.52 7.32 17.42
C THR A 193 10.73 6.03 17.17
N VAL A 194 11.16 4.90 17.74
CA VAL A 194 10.39 3.66 17.76
C VAL A 194 9.68 3.52 19.10
N THR A 195 8.34 3.53 19.08
CA THR A 195 7.49 3.28 20.24
C THR A 195 6.83 1.91 20.10
N MET A 196 6.91 1.08 21.14
CA MET A 196 6.28 -0.24 21.15
C MET A 196 5.35 -0.38 22.35
N SER A 197 4.16 -0.93 22.12
CA SER A 197 3.24 -1.34 23.18
C SER A 197 2.53 -2.64 22.83
N GLY A 198 2.03 -3.36 23.85
CA GLY A 198 1.37 -4.65 23.69
C GLY A 198 2.31 -5.84 23.82
N ALA A 199 1.87 -6.87 24.54
CA ALA A 199 2.70 -7.98 25.01
C ALA A 199 3.29 -8.87 23.88
N THR A 200 2.74 -8.79 22.67
CA THR A 200 3.14 -9.62 21.52
C THR A 200 3.80 -8.81 20.40
N SER A 201 4.00 -7.51 20.59
CA SER A 201 4.64 -6.64 19.60
C SER A 201 6.15 -6.92 19.54
N VAL A 202 6.74 -6.85 18.34
CA VAL A 202 8.17 -7.18 18.12
C VAL A 202 8.87 -6.10 17.29
N PHE A 203 10.07 -5.73 17.72
CA PHE A 203 11.04 -5.02 16.90
C PHE A 203 12.30 -5.88 16.80
N ASN A 204 12.65 -6.31 15.58
CA ASN A 204 13.86 -7.07 15.30
C ASN A 204 14.71 -6.27 14.29
N GLY A 205 15.41 -5.25 14.79
CA GLY A 205 16.34 -4.43 14.03
C GLY A 205 17.78 -4.87 14.26
N SER A 206 18.57 -5.01 13.19
CA SER A 206 20.03 -5.15 13.27
C SER A 206 20.69 -3.96 12.56
N ALA A 207 20.76 -2.80 13.23
CA ALA A 207 21.52 -1.65 12.74
C ALA A 207 22.98 -1.72 13.24
N PRO A 208 23.99 -1.30 12.45
CA PRO A 208 25.34 -1.12 12.95
C PRO A 208 25.36 0.00 14.02
N ASN A 209 25.76 -0.34 15.24
CA ASN A 209 25.96 0.59 16.35
C ASN A 209 27.19 1.48 16.09
N SER A 210 27.01 2.66 15.50
CA SER A 210 28.05 3.71 15.40
C SER A 210 28.07 4.67 16.61
N GLY A 211 27.31 4.37 17.67
CA GLY A 211 27.35 4.98 19.02
C GLY A 211 26.71 6.38 19.12
N PRO A 212 26.58 6.98 20.34
CA PRO A 212 26.24 6.37 21.62
C PRO A 212 24.72 6.10 21.70
N SER A 213 24.41 4.85 22.00
CA SER A 213 23.11 4.21 22.10
C SER A 213 22.34 4.59 23.36
N ASN A 214 21.06 4.97 23.20
CA ASN A 214 20.05 4.83 24.24
C ASN A 214 18.96 3.86 23.74
N GLN A 215 19.30 2.57 23.63
CA GLN A 215 18.30 1.51 23.58
C GLN A 215 17.95 1.19 25.03
N ALA A 216 16.99 1.92 25.59
CA ALA A 216 16.41 1.61 26.88
C ALA A 216 15.37 0.50 26.70
N GLU A 217 15.83 -0.74 26.58
CA GLU A 217 14.95 -1.89 26.82
C GLU A 217 14.81 -2.04 28.34
N THR A 218 13.66 -1.62 28.86
CA THR A 218 13.27 -1.93 30.24
C THR A 218 12.42 -3.19 30.19
N PHE A 219 12.86 -4.26 30.86
CA PHE A 219 11.96 -5.31 31.35
C PHE A 219 11.75 -5.09 32.85
#